data_AF-A0A1G6ZGL0-F1
#
_entry.id   AF-A0A1G6ZGL0-F1
#
_cell.length_a   1.000
_cell.length_b   1.000
_cell.length_c   1.000
_cell.angle_alpha   90.00
_cell.angle_beta   90.00
_cell.angle_gamma   90.00
#
_symmetry.space_group_name_H-M   'P 1'
#
loop_
_entity.id
_entity.type
_entity.pdbx_description
1 polymer ?
#
loop_
_entity_poly.entity_id
_entity_poly.type
_entity_poly.pdbx_seq_one_letter_code
_entity_poly.pdbx_strand_id
1 'polypeptide(L)' 'MRQLTHAHSGQNPALIQSIIRDALRAAATADTYQSALDATGAALVAISLLVRAEVRNG' A
#
# COMPACT_ATOMS: atom_id res chain seq x y z
N MET A 1 -28.97 -19.47 -2.80
CA MET A 1 -28.15 -18.80 -1.78
C MET A 1 -26.76 -18.55 -2.36
N ARG A 2 -26.42 -17.32 -2.76
CA ARG A 2 -25.09 -16.94 -3.24
C ARG A 2 -24.57 -15.83 -2.33
N GLN A 3 -23.70 -16.18 -1.40
CA GLN A 3 -23.07 -15.23 -0.47
C GLN A 3 -21.56 -15.46 -0.52
N LEU A 4 -20.96 -14.99 -1.61
CA LEU A 4 -19.52 -14.85 -1.85
C LEU A 4 -19.47 -13.60 -2.73
N THR A 5 -18.96 -12.44 -2.34
CA THR A 5 -17.52 -12.11 -2.33
C THR A 5 -17.36 -10.64 -1.86
N HIS A 6 -17.84 -10.28 -0.67
CA HIS A 6 -17.65 -8.90 -0.14
C HIS A 6 -16.44 -8.76 0.79
N ALA A 7 -15.75 -9.85 1.11
CA ALA A 7 -14.63 -9.83 2.07
C ALA A 7 -13.28 -9.40 1.44
N HIS A 8 -13.08 -9.55 0.13
CA HIS A 8 -11.80 -9.21 -0.52
C HIS A 8 -11.61 -7.71 -0.77
N SER A 9 -12.69 -6.94 -0.96
CA SER A 9 -12.55 -5.49 -1.24
C SER A 9 -12.36 -4.63 0.02
N GLY A 10 -12.59 -5.16 1.21
CA GLY A 10 -12.48 -4.42 2.48
C GLY A 10 -11.06 -4.38 3.07
N GLN A 11 -10.23 -5.40 2.81
CA GLN A 11 -8.88 -5.48 3.37
C GLN A 11 -7.85 -4.66 2.59
N ASN A 12 -8.02 -4.57 1.28
CA ASN A 12 -7.11 -3.89 0.38
C ASN A 12 -6.99 -2.37 0.61
N PRO A 13 -8.09 -1.58 0.69
CA PRO A 13 -7.97 -0.14 0.91
C PRO A 13 -7.39 0.22 2.28
N ALA A 14 -7.62 -0.62 3.30
CA ALA A 14 -7.02 -0.43 4.63
C ALA A 14 -5.51 -0.69 4.60
N LEU A 15 -5.05 -1.72 3.88
CA LEU A 15 -3.63 -2.04 3.71
C LEU A 15 -2.90 -0.95 2.92
N ILE A 16 -3.47 -0.48 1.81
CA ILE A 16 -2.92 0.64 1.03
C ILE A 16 -2.82 1.90 1.89
N GLN A 17 -3.86 2.24 2.66
CA GLN A 17 -3.81 3.38 3.58
C GLN A 17 -2.75 3.24 4.67
N SER A 18 -2.53 2.02 5.18
CA SER A 18 -1.47 1.76 6.16
C SER A 18 -0.09 1.99 5.54
N ILE A 19 0.17 1.45 4.35
CA ILE A 19 1.44 1.61 3.62
C ILE A 19 1.71 3.11 3.36
N ILE A 20 0.70 3.85 2.91
CA ILE A 20 0.83 5.29 2.65
C ILE A 20 1.12 6.06 3.94
N ARG A 21 0.43 5.72 5.04
CA ARG A 21 0.63 6.38 6.34
C ARG A 21 2.03 6.15 6.89
N ASP A 22 2.52 4.92 6.85
CA ASP A 22 3.87 4.60 7.31
C ASP A 22 4.94 5.28 6.46
N ALA A 23 4.75 5.31 5.14
CA ALA A 23 5.66 6.00 4.23
C ALA A 23 5.69 7.52 4.46
N LEU A 24 4.53 8.15 4.65
CA LEU A 24 4.42 9.57 4.98
C LEU A 24 5.06 9.88 6.32
N ARG A 25 4.86 9.02 7.33
CA ARG A 25 5.49 9.17 8.64
C ARG A 25 7.00 9.07 8.53
N ALA A 26 7.52 8.06 7.84
CA ALA A 26 8.95 7.87 7.61
C ALA A 26 9.57 9.03 6.84
N ALA A 27 8.88 9.54 5.81
CA ALA A 27 9.32 10.70 5.05
C ALA A 27 9.33 12.00 5.87
N ALA A 28 8.33 12.19 6.75
CA ALA A 28 8.24 13.36 7.62
C ALA A 28 9.33 13.38 8.71
N THR A 29 9.83 12.21 9.12
CA THR A 29 10.90 12.07 10.11
C THR A 29 12.27 11.83 9.48
N ALA A 30 12.39 11.84 8.16
CA ALA A 30 13.63 11.55 7.48
C ALA A 30 14.65 12.69 7.63
N ASP A 31 15.88 12.34 8.01
CA ASP A 31 16.97 13.32 8.18
C ASP A 31 17.45 13.94 6.86
N THR A 32 17.16 13.26 5.74
CA THR A 32 17.55 13.73 4.41
C THR A 32 16.40 13.63 3.42
N TYR A 33 16.42 14.52 2.43
CA TYR A 33 15.48 14.48 1.32
C TYR A 33 15.53 13.15 0.56
N GLN A 34 16.73 12.55 0.43
CA GLN A 34 16.90 11.28 -0.25
C GLN A 34 16.29 10.11 0.53
N SER A 35 16.40 10.11 1.86
CA SER A 35 15.73 9.13 2.73
C SER A 35 14.20 9.23 2.65
N ALA A 36 13.66 10.44 2.50
CA ALA A 36 12.22 10.64 2.29
C ALA A 36 11.76 10.09 0.92
N LEU A 37 12.54 10.33 -0.14
CA LEU A 37 12.26 9.78 -1.46
C LEU A 37 12.37 8.25 -1.51
N ASP A 38 13.34 7.68 -0.81
CA ASP A 38 13.49 6.23 -0.70
C ASP A 38 12.29 5.58 0.01
N ALA A 39 11.88 6.12 1.16
CA ALA A 39 10.72 5.64 1.92
C ALA A 39 9.41 5.71 1.11
N THR A 40 9.21 6.80 0.37
CA THR A 40 8.04 6.95 -0.52
C THR A 40 8.12 6.03 -1.74
N GLY A 41 9.31 5.83 -2.32
CA GLY A 41 9.53 4.91 -3.43
C GLY A 41 9.24 3.46 -3.05
N ALA A 42 9.73 3.02 -1.88
CA ALA A 42 9.46 1.68 -1.34
C ALA A 42 7.95 1.43 -1.16
N ALA A 43 7.22 2.44 -0.69
CA ALA A 43 5.78 2.37 -0.53
C ALA A 43 5.02 2.21 -1.86
N LEU A 44 5.42 2.96 -2.89
CA LEU A 44 4.85 2.83 -4.23
C LEU A 44 5.10 1.44 -4.82
N VAL A 45 6.31 0.89 -4.63
CA VAL A 45 6.62 -0.49 -5.04
C VAL A 45 5.71 -1.48 -4.32
N ALA A 46 5.55 -1.37 -2.99
CA ALA A 46 4.66 -2.25 -2.23
C ALA A 46 3.21 -2.20 -2.71
N ILE A 47 2.66 -1.00 -2.97
CA ILE A 47 1.31 -0.82 -3.52
C ILE A 47 1.21 -1.44 -4.93
N SER A 48 2.22 -1.24 -5.78
CA SER A 48 2.21 -1.81 -7.13
C SER A 48 2.18 -3.35 -7.13
N LEU A 49 2.91 -3.98 -6.21
CA LEU A 49 2.90 -5.44 -6.03
C LEU A 49 1.53 -5.93 -5.55
N LEU A 50 0.93 -5.20 -4.63
CA LEU A 50 -0.38 -5.52 -4.09
C LEU A 50 -1.46 -5.41 -5.18
N VAL A 51 -1.50 -4.31 -5.93
CA VAL A 51 -2.42 -4.12 -7.05
C VAL A 51 -2.18 -5.17 -8.14
N ARG A 52 -0.92 -5.52 -8.44
CA ARG A 52 -0.60 -6.57 -9.42
C ARG A 52 -1.09 -7.94 -8.99
N ALA A 53 -1.03 -8.26 -7.69
CA ALA A 53 -1.55 -9.50 -7.15
C ALA A 53 -3.08 -9.57 -7.32
N GLU A 54 -3.80 -8.48 -7.06
CA GLU A 54 -5.25 -8.40 -7.29
C GLU A 54 -5.62 -8.61 -8.76
N VAL A 55 -4.93 -7.94 -9.68
CA VAL A 55 -5.18 -8.08 -11.14
C VAL A 55 -4.91 -9.51 -11.63
N ARG A 56 -4.00 -10.25 -10.99
CA ARG A 56 -3.69 -11.64 -11.34
C ARG A 56 -4.68 -12.63 -10.74
N ASN A 57 -5.36 -12.28 -9.65
CA ASN A 57 -6.29 -13.13 -8.91
C ASN A 57 -7.77 -12.87 -9.25
N GLY A 58 -8.09 -11.74 -9.89
CA GLY A 58 -9.43 -11.40 -10.41
C GLY A 58 -9.59 -11.75 -11.89
#